data_AF-A0A1F8NCV6-F1
#
_entry.id   AF-A0A1F8NCV6-F1
#
_cell.length_a   1.000
_cell.length_b   1.000
_cell.length_c   1.000
_cell.angle_alpha   90.00
_cell.angle_beta   90.00
_cell.angle_gamma   90.00
#
_symmetry.space_group_name_H-M   'P 1'
#
loop_
_entity.id
_entity.type
_entity.pdbx_description
1 polymer ?
#
loop_
_entity_poly.entity_id
_entity_poly.type
_entity_poly.pdbx_seq_one_letter_code
_entity_poly.pdbx_strand_id
1 'polypeptide(L)'
;VVKDLLDRVRQRALSAEVSRALNPGQQVVRVVQDELTAALGKPAGLQLTGERPCAVMLVGLQGSGKTTTAAKLARWLRDRGERVWMAAADPYRPAASEQLRILGDELGIPVYANAGQPAPEVCVGALEAARRGGATALLLDTAGRSQLDDAMMDELVAILEGVRPVEILLVADAMTGQQAVAIARGFLARLPLSGLILTKMDGDARGGAAISMRAVTGLPIKFIGTGEAREALESFEPDRLASRILGMGDVVTLIEKAQSAFDHSQAERQAERLAQGEFTLEDLAEQLRQVRKLGPIGKILDLLPVGVGGMTSGMDANLAERNLGRVEAIVGSMTVLERRRPEVLNASRKRRVASGSGTTVQDVNQVLRQYREMRRLFKQFGKRGSGGLPPGLRRI
;
A
#
# COMPACT_ATOMS: atom_id res chain seq x y z
N VAL A 1 -10.53 -15.19 22.97
CA VAL A 1 -9.68 -14.88 21.80
C VAL A 1 -8.20 -14.81 22.15
N VAL A 2 -7.73 -13.80 22.90
CA VAL A 2 -6.28 -13.67 23.22
C VAL A 2 -5.79 -14.85 24.06
N LYS A 3 -6.54 -15.22 25.11
CA LYS A 3 -6.22 -16.38 25.95
C LYS A 3 -6.10 -17.66 25.11
N ASP A 4 -7.11 -17.92 24.27
CA ASP A 4 -7.13 -19.10 23.39
C ASP A 4 -5.94 -19.12 22.40
N LEU A 5 -5.54 -17.96 21.88
CA LEU A 5 -4.35 -17.83 21.04
C LEU A 5 -3.07 -18.16 21.82
N LEU A 6 -2.91 -17.59 23.02
CA LEU A 6 -1.76 -17.87 23.88
C LEU A 6 -1.69 -19.33 24.30
N ASP A 7 -2.83 -19.97 24.55
CA ASP A 7 -2.89 -21.39 24.90
C ASP A 7 -2.45 -22.28 23.72
N ARG A 8 -2.88 -21.98 22.49
CA ARG A 8 -2.39 -22.68 21.28
C ARG A 8 -0.91 -22.49 21.04
N VAL A 9 -0.43 -21.24 21.17
CA VAL A 9 1.01 -20.92 21.06
C VAL A 9 1.80 -21.70 22.10
N ARG A 10 1.34 -21.74 23.36
CA ARG A 10 2.01 -22.47 24.45
C ARG A 10 2.07 -23.97 24.17
N GLN A 11 0.99 -24.58 23.69
CA GLN A 11 0.96 -25.99 23.34
C GLN A 11 1.94 -26.32 22.22
N ARG A 12 1.97 -25.53 21.14
CA ARG A 12 2.91 -25.74 20.02
C ARG A 12 4.37 -25.46 20.40
N ALA A 13 4.62 -24.42 21.20
CA ALA A 13 5.97 -24.07 21.63
C ALA A 13 6.61 -25.13 22.55
N LEU A 14 5.79 -25.87 23.32
CA LEU A 14 6.24 -26.98 24.17
C LEU A 14 6.37 -28.32 23.42
N SER A 15 6.09 -28.35 22.11
CA SER A 15 6.22 -29.57 21.32
C SER A 15 7.70 -30.00 21.17
N ALA A 16 7.92 -31.32 21.12
CA ALA A 16 9.27 -31.89 21.04
C ALA A 16 10.05 -31.46 19.78
N GLU A 17 9.36 -31.05 18.72
CA GLU A 17 9.96 -30.53 17.48
C GLU A 17 10.66 -29.18 17.69
N VAL A 18 10.07 -28.30 18.49
CA VAL A 18 10.64 -26.97 18.80
C VAL A 18 11.85 -27.10 19.73
N SER A 19 11.78 -28.03 20.69
CA SER A 19 12.86 -28.25 21.68
C SER A 19 14.12 -28.91 21.10
N ARG A 20 14.00 -29.63 19.97
CA ARG A 20 15.13 -30.26 19.27
C ARG A 20 15.76 -29.36 18.20
N ALA A 21 15.20 -28.18 17.95
CA ALA A 21 15.67 -27.29 16.90
C ALA A 21 16.98 -26.58 17.28
N LEU A 22 17.84 -26.35 16.29
CA LEU A 22 19.13 -25.67 16.45
C LEU A 22 19.02 -24.23 16.98
N ASN A 23 17.86 -23.57 16.80
CA ASN A 23 17.62 -22.22 17.31
C ASN A 23 16.20 -22.09 17.92
N PRO A 24 16.03 -22.46 19.20
CA PRO A 24 14.72 -22.49 19.85
C PRO A 24 13.99 -21.13 19.86
N GLY A 25 14.72 -20.02 20.01
CA GLY A 25 14.12 -18.69 20.02
C GLY A 25 13.44 -18.32 18.70
N GLN A 26 14.08 -18.62 17.56
CA GLN A 26 13.50 -18.41 16.23
C GLN A 26 12.30 -19.32 15.98
N GLN A 27 12.31 -20.55 16.50
CA GLN A 27 11.16 -21.44 16.38
C GLN A 27 9.95 -20.97 17.17
N VAL A 28 10.15 -20.41 18.37
CA VAL A 28 9.04 -19.81 19.13
C VAL A 28 8.44 -18.63 18.37
N VAL A 29 9.27 -17.74 17.81
CA VAL A 29 8.78 -16.62 16.98
C VAL A 29 7.99 -17.12 15.79
N ARG A 30 8.47 -18.16 15.10
CA ARG A 30 7.77 -18.80 13.99
C ARG A 30 6.42 -19.39 14.40
N VAL A 31 6.37 -20.10 15.53
CA VAL A 31 5.12 -20.65 16.09
C VAL A 31 4.12 -19.52 16.36
N VAL A 32 4.57 -18.40 16.95
CA VAL A 32 3.70 -17.24 17.18
C VAL A 32 3.22 -16.65 15.85
N GLN A 33 4.10 -16.50 14.85
CA GLN A 33 3.73 -15.99 13.53
C GLN A 33 2.69 -16.89 12.84
N ASP A 34 2.88 -18.20 12.86
CA ASP A 34 1.97 -19.17 12.26
C ASP A 34 0.58 -19.09 12.92
N GLU A 35 0.53 -19.02 14.26
CA GLU A 35 -0.73 -18.94 15.02
C GLU A 35 -1.44 -17.59 14.81
N LEU A 36 -0.68 -16.49 14.72
CA LEU A 36 -1.22 -15.18 14.39
C LEU A 36 -1.81 -15.19 12.97
N THR A 37 -1.08 -15.73 12.00
CA THR A 37 -1.51 -15.84 10.60
C THR A 37 -2.75 -16.73 10.49
N ALA A 38 -2.80 -17.84 11.21
CA ALA A 38 -3.96 -18.72 11.26
C ALA A 38 -5.19 -18.04 11.88
N ALA A 39 -4.99 -17.28 12.97
CA ALA A 39 -6.07 -16.53 13.62
C ALA A 39 -6.58 -15.36 12.77
N LEU A 40 -5.66 -14.69 12.07
CA LEU A 40 -5.95 -13.68 11.06
C LEU A 40 -6.54 -14.28 9.79
N GLY A 41 -6.38 -15.59 9.59
CA GLY A 41 -6.82 -16.53 8.56
C GLY A 41 -6.56 -16.12 7.11
N LYS A 42 -7.12 -16.83 6.13
CA LYS A 42 -6.77 -16.67 4.70
C LYS A 42 -7.13 -15.29 4.10
N PRO A 43 -6.34 -14.79 3.13
CA PRO A 43 -6.68 -13.60 2.35
C PRO A 43 -7.94 -13.86 1.51
N ALA A 44 -8.75 -12.82 1.32
CA ALA A 44 -9.92 -12.87 0.46
C ALA A 44 -10.00 -11.62 -0.41
N GLY A 45 -10.07 -11.80 -1.73
CA GLY A 45 -10.30 -10.72 -2.67
C GLY A 45 -11.72 -10.17 -2.61
N LEU A 46 -11.91 -9.03 -3.26
CA LEU A 46 -13.24 -8.49 -3.54
C LEU A 46 -13.89 -9.31 -4.67
N GLN A 47 -15.11 -9.80 -4.47
CA GLN A 47 -15.83 -10.56 -5.48
C GLN A 47 -16.66 -9.60 -6.34
N LEU A 48 -16.18 -9.33 -7.55
CA LEU A 48 -16.89 -8.52 -8.55
C LEU A 48 -17.40 -9.41 -9.69
N THR A 49 -18.17 -10.42 -9.32
CA THR A 49 -18.78 -11.37 -10.26
C THR A 49 -20.29 -11.14 -10.33
N GLY A 50 -20.87 -11.31 -11.52
CA GLY A 50 -22.31 -11.19 -11.74
C GLY A 50 -22.67 -10.04 -12.67
N GLU A 51 -23.90 -9.54 -12.51
CA GLU A 51 -24.44 -8.46 -13.32
C GLU A 51 -23.69 -7.15 -13.07
N ARG A 52 -23.43 -6.39 -14.14
CA ARG A 52 -22.71 -5.12 -14.09
C ARG A 52 -23.68 -3.93 -14.08
N PRO A 53 -23.39 -2.86 -13.31
CA PRO A 53 -22.26 -2.72 -12.41
C PRO A 53 -22.40 -3.59 -11.17
N CYS A 54 -21.31 -4.22 -10.74
CA CYS A 54 -21.30 -4.95 -9.47
C CYS A 54 -21.36 -3.94 -8.32
N ALA A 55 -22.46 -3.94 -7.57
CA ALA A 55 -22.65 -3.03 -6.44
C ALA A 55 -21.96 -3.56 -5.17
N VAL A 56 -21.18 -2.70 -4.52
CA VAL A 56 -20.50 -2.97 -3.25
C VAL A 56 -20.99 -1.95 -2.23
N MET A 57 -21.57 -2.41 -1.13
CA MET A 57 -22.12 -1.56 -0.08
C MET A 57 -21.17 -1.48 1.11
N LEU A 58 -20.83 -0.26 1.53
CA LEU A 58 -20.02 -0.01 2.73
C LEU A 58 -20.93 0.35 3.90
N VAL A 59 -20.82 -0.40 4.99
CA VAL A 59 -21.59 -0.19 6.23
C VAL A 59 -20.66 -0.10 7.43
N GLY A 60 -21.16 0.42 8.54
CA GLY A 60 -20.41 0.54 9.79
C GLY A 60 -20.69 1.84 10.54
N LEU A 61 -20.12 1.96 11.73
CA LEU A 61 -20.37 3.09 12.63
C LEU A 61 -20.00 4.45 12.04
N GLN A 62 -20.56 5.50 12.62
CA GLN A 62 -20.08 6.85 12.42
C GLN A 62 -18.60 6.97 12.81
N GLY A 63 -17.80 7.68 12.01
CA GLY A 63 -16.37 7.89 12.28
C GLY A 63 -15.45 6.70 11.97
N SER A 64 -15.97 5.56 11.51
CA SER A 64 -15.18 4.38 11.09
C SER A 64 -14.37 4.61 9.80
N GLY A 65 -14.64 5.68 9.05
CA GLY A 65 -13.93 6.03 7.82
C GLY A 65 -14.57 5.50 6.53
N LYS A 66 -15.87 5.23 6.50
CA LYS A 66 -16.62 4.75 5.31
C LYS A 66 -16.40 5.60 4.06
N THR A 67 -16.71 6.89 4.10
CA THR A 67 -16.57 7.82 2.95
C THR A 67 -15.14 7.85 2.40
N THR A 68 -14.14 7.93 3.29
CA THR A 68 -12.73 7.87 2.88
C THR A 68 -12.36 6.51 2.30
N THR A 69 -12.90 5.43 2.86
CA THR A 69 -12.69 4.06 2.37
C THR A 69 -13.36 3.85 1.00
N ALA A 70 -14.53 4.44 0.77
CA ALA A 70 -15.23 4.43 -0.52
C ALA A 70 -14.34 5.02 -1.61
N ALA A 71 -13.79 6.22 -1.39
CA ALA A 71 -12.90 6.88 -2.33
C ALA A 71 -11.61 6.08 -2.60
N LYS A 72 -11.00 5.53 -1.54
CA LYS A 72 -9.80 4.69 -1.67
C LYS A 72 -10.07 3.40 -2.44
N LEU A 73 -11.19 2.73 -2.14
CA LEU A 73 -11.59 1.51 -2.83
C LEU A 73 -11.94 1.81 -4.30
N ALA A 74 -12.58 2.95 -4.56
CA ALA A 74 -12.90 3.39 -5.92
C ALA A 74 -11.64 3.57 -6.76
N ARG A 75 -10.64 4.24 -6.20
CA ARG A 75 -9.32 4.35 -6.82
C ARG A 75 -8.67 2.97 -7.02
N TRP A 76 -8.64 2.13 -5.99
CA TRP A 76 -8.02 0.80 -6.05
C TRP A 76 -8.62 -0.07 -7.17
N LEU A 77 -9.94 0.05 -7.41
CA LEU A 77 -10.66 -0.61 -8.49
C LEU A 77 -10.35 0.01 -9.86
N ARG A 78 -10.38 1.34 -9.95
CA ARG A 78 -10.05 2.07 -11.18
C ARG A 78 -8.63 1.77 -11.65
N ASP A 79 -7.67 1.71 -10.73
CA ASP A 79 -6.27 1.38 -11.03
C ASP A 79 -6.11 -0.08 -11.54
N ARG A 80 -7.14 -0.94 -11.38
CA ARG A 80 -7.24 -2.30 -11.94
C ARG A 80 -8.07 -2.40 -13.22
N GLY A 81 -8.46 -1.26 -13.80
CA GLY A 81 -9.19 -1.18 -15.06
C GLY A 81 -10.71 -1.23 -14.93
N GLU A 82 -11.27 -1.21 -13.72
CA GLU A 82 -12.71 -1.13 -13.52
C GLU A 82 -13.22 0.31 -13.78
N ARG A 83 -14.39 0.45 -14.40
CA ARG A 83 -15.09 1.73 -14.53
C ARG A 83 -16.00 1.92 -13.32
N VAL A 84 -15.55 2.73 -12.38
CA VAL A 84 -16.19 2.85 -11.06
C VAL A 84 -17.11 4.06 -11.00
N TRP A 85 -18.25 3.89 -10.31
CA TRP A 85 -19.12 4.98 -9.86
C TRP A 85 -19.26 4.92 -8.34
N MET A 86 -19.50 6.05 -7.69
CA MET A 86 -19.81 6.11 -6.26
C MET A 86 -21.21 6.69 -6.04
N ALA A 87 -21.88 6.28 -4.97
CA ALA A 87 -23.17 6.81 -4.54
C ALA A 87 -23.07 7.39 -3.13
N ALA A 88 -23.52 8.63 -2.96
CA ALA A 88 -23.58 9.29 -1.65
C ALA A 88 -24.89 8.94 -0.94
N ALA A 89 -24.92 7.80 -0.25
CA ALA A 89 -26.08 7.26 0.46
C ALA A 89 -26.08 7.60 1.97
N ASP A 90 -25.53 8.77 2.32
CA ASP A 90 -25.61 9.37 3.66
C ASP A 90 -26.42 10.68 3.60
N PRO A 91 -27.76 10.62 3.69
CA PRO A 91 -28.62 11.81 3.62
C PRO A 91 -28.62 12.60 4.94
N TYR A 92 -28.16 12.00 6.05
CA TYR A 92 -28.31 12.56 7.39
C TYR A 92 -27.14 13.46 7.77
N ARG A 93 -25.93 13.15 7.30
CA ARG A 93 -24.74 13.90 7.66
C ARG A 93 -24.59 15.15 6.79
N PRO A 94 -24.52 16.36 7.38
CA PRO A 94 -24.33 17.60 6.62
C PRO A 94 -23.07 17.52 5.76
N ALA A 95 -23.20 17.95 4.50
CA ALA A 95 -22.14 17.95 3.50
C ALA A 95 -21.48 16.59 3.21
N ALA A 96 -22.07 15.45 3.62
CA ALA A 96 -21.49 14.14 3.28
C ALA A 96 -21.49 13.85 1.78
N SER A 97 -22.58 14.21 1.10
CA SER A 97 -22.66 14.13 -0.37
C SER A 97 -21.61 15.01 -1.05
N GLU A 98 -21.40 16.22 -0.55
CA GLU A 98 -20.40 17.14 -1.10
C GLU A 98 -18.97 16.66 -0.82
N GLN A 99 -18.73 16.13 0.39
CA GLN A 99 -17.47 15.50 0.74
C GLN A 99 -17.15 14.38 -0.26
N LEU A 100 -18.09 13.47 -0.54
CA LEU A 100 -17.85 12.38 -1.49
C LEU A 100 -17.66 12.89 -2.93
N ARG A 101 -18.37 13.94 -3.35
CA ARG A 101 -18.17 14.58 -4.66
C ARG A 101 -16.76 15.14 -4.82
N ILE A 102 -16.27 15.91 -3.85
CA ILE A 102 -14.90 16.43 -3.86
C ILE A 102 -13.89 15.29 -4.01
N LEU A 103 -14.08 14.19 -3.27
CA LEU A 103 -13.24 13.00 -3.38
C LEU A 103 -13.32 12.33 -4.75
N GLY A 104 -14.53 12.28 -5.34
CA GLY A 104 -14.75 11.77 -6.68
C GLY A 104 -14.06 12.62 -7.74
N ASP A 105 -14.21 13.94 -7.67
CA ASP A 105 -13.62 14.90 -8.61
C ASP A 105 -12.09 14.86 -8.57
N GLU A 106 -11.49 14.81 -7.37
CA GLU A 106 -10.04 14.59 -7.18
C GLU A 106 -9.54 13.31 -7.89
N LEU A 107 -10.38 12.28 -7.93
CA LEU A 107 -10.07 10.99 -8.53
C LEU A 107 -10.62 10.86 -9.97
N GLY A 108 -11.33 11.85 -10.51
CA GLY A 108 -12.04 11.70 -11.79
C GLY A 108 -13.04 10.53 -11.81
N ILE A 109 -13.65 10.21 -10.67
CA ILE A 109 -14.64 9.13 -10.50
C ILE A 109 -16.03 9.77 -10.32
N PRO A 110 -17.02 9.46 -11.18
CA PRO A 110 -18.36 10.00 -11.06
C PRO A 110 -19.03 9.65 -9.74
N VAL A 111 -19.69 10.64 -9.13
CA VAL A 111 -20.47 10.48 -7.88
C VAL A 111 -21.92 10.82 -8.13
N TYR A 112 -22.79 9.84 -7.92
CA TYR A 112 -24.22 10.06 -7.88
C TYR A 112 -24.63 10.53 -6.47
N ALA A 113 -25.30 11.67 -6.41
CA ALA A 113 -25.87 12.18 -5.18
C ALA A 113 -27.16 12.93 -5.52
N ASN A 114 -28.25 12.62 -4.82
CA ASN A 114 -29.50 13.33 -4.92
C ASN A 114 -29.91 13.82 -3.53
N ALA A 115 -29.69 15.11 -3.27
CA ALA A 115 -29.93 15.70 -1.97
C ALA A 115 -31.43 15.67 -1.63
N GLY A 116 -31.77 15.27 -0.41
CA GLY A 116 -33.15 15.24 0.07
C GLY A 116 -33.93 13.96 -0.23
N GLN A 117 -33.34 12.98 -0.93
CA GLN A 117 -33.92 11.66 -1.11
C GLN A 117 -33.46 10.66 -0.03
N PRO A 118 -34.31 9.68 0.34
CA PRO A 118 -33.91 8.55 1.18
C PRO A 118 -32.75 7.75 0.56
N ALA A 119 -31.92 7.12 1.40
CA ALA A 119 -30.75 6.38 0.93
C ALA A 119 -31.07 5.25 -0.08
N PRO A 120 -32.17 4.47 0.06
CA PRO A 120 -32.56 3.46 -0.92
C PRO A 120 -32.80 4.04 -2.32
N GLU A 121 -33.50 5.17 -2.42
CA GLU A 121 -33.78 5.85 -3.69
C GLU A 121 -32.50 6.37 -4.34
N VAL A 122 -31.59 6.95 -3.54
CA VAL A 122 -30.28 7.39 -4.03
C VAL A 122 -29.48 6.21 -4.59
N CYS A 123 -29.48 5.06 -3.91
CA CYS A 123 -28.75 3.88 -4.36
C CYS A 123 -29.34 3.28 -5.64
N VAL A 124 -30.66 3.23 -5.78
CA VAL A 124 -31.34 2.77 -7.01
C VAL A 124 -31.04 3.72 -8.19
N GLY A 125 -31.17 5.03 -7.98
CA GLY A 125 -30.83 6.02 -9.00
C GLY A 125 -29.35 5.97 -9.41
N ALA A 126 -28.45 5.73 -8.45
CA ALA A 126 -27.03 5.53 -8.72
C ALA A 126 -26.77 4.28 -9.56
N LEU A 127 -27.48 3.17 -9.30
CA LEU A 127 -27.40 1.95 -10.09
C LEU A 127 -27.80 2.20 -11.56
N GLU A 128 -28.90 2.92 -11.78
CA GLU A 128 -29.35 3.28 -13.14
C GLU A 128 -28.40 4.22 -13.86
N ALA A 129 -27.88 5.24 -13.16
CA ALA A 129 -26.90 6.17 -13.71
C ALA A 129 -25.58 5.45 -14.06
N ALA A 130 -25.11 4.58 -13.17
CA ALA A 130 -23.92 3.75 -13.37
C ALA A 130 -24.10 2.78 -14.56
N ARG A 131 -25.27 2.14 -14.70
CA ARG A 131 -25.61 1.31 -15.88
C ARG A 131 -25.56 2.12 -17.18
N ARG A 132 -26.18 3.30 -17.22
CA ARG A 132 -26.15 4.19 -18.40
C ARG A 132 -24.74 4.69 -18.73
N GLY A 133 -23.93 4.96 -17.72
CA GLY A 133 -22.51 5.30 -17.86
C GLY A 133 -21.60 4.12 -18.20
N GLY A 134 -22.16 2.90 -18.28
CA GLY A 134 -21.43 1.66 -18.51
C GLY A 134 -20.48 1.27 -17.37
N ALA A 135 -20.68 1.77 -16.16
CA ALA A 135 -19.86 1.38 -15.02
C ALA A 135 -19.81 -0.15 -14.86
N THR A 136 -18.65 -0.66 -14.44
CA THR A 136 -18.46 -2.07 -14.12
C THR A 136 -18.55 -2.32 -12.62
N ALA A 137 -18.35 -1.28 -11.79
CA ALA A 137 -18.51 -1.34 -10.34
C ALA A 137 -19.22 -0.09 -9.80
N LEU A 138 -20.03 -0.28 -8.76
CA LEU A 138 -20.72 0.79 -8.05
C LEU A 138 -20.43 0.68 -6.56
N LEU A 139 -19.90 1.74 -5.94
CA LEU A 139 -19.67 1.78 -4.50
C LEU A 139 -20.74 2.62 -3.81
N LEU A 140 -21.42 2.03 -2.82
CA LEU A 140 -22.43 2.72 -2.02
C LEU A 140 -21.83 3.15 -0.68
N ASP A 141 -21.65 4.45 -0.47
CA ASP A 141 -21.21 5.04 0.81
C ASP A 141 -22.45 5.34 1.65
N THR A 142 -22.75 4.47 2.62
CA THR A 142 -23.94 4.62 3.46
C THR A 142 -23.65 5.45 4.72
N ALA A 143 -24.70 5.98 5.33
CA ALA A 143 -24.60 6.67 6.61
C ALA A 143 -23.95 5.83 7.73
N GLY A 144 -23.29 6.52 8.67
CA GLY A 144 -22.87 5.89 9.93
C GLY A 144 -24.06 5.58 10.81
N ARG A 145 -24.28 4.29 11.11
CA ARG A 145 -25.45 3.83 11.87
C ARG A 145 -24.99 3.14 13.14
N SER A 146 -25.69 3.42 14.24
CA SER A 146 -25.58 2.62 15.45
C SER A 146 -26.38 1.33 15.25
N GLN A 147 -25.83 0.19 15.66
CA GLN A 147 -26.56 -1.08 15.63
C GLN A 147 -27.80 -1.12 16.55
N LEU A 148 -27.99 -0.09 17.38
CA LEU A 148 -29.14 0.06 18.29
C LEU A 148 -30.32 0.83 17.66
N ASP A 149 -30.16 1.34 16.44
CA ASP A 149 -31.20 2.10 15.74
C ASP A 149 -31.87 1.21 14.67
N ASP A 150 -33.02 0.63 15.02
CA ASP A 150 -33.76 -0.28 14.15
C ASP A 150 -34.23 0.40 12.86
N ALA A 151 -34.68 1.66 12.92
CA ALA A 151 -35.14 2.39 11.74
C ALA A 151 -34.00 2.60 10.72
N MET A 152 -32.79 2.88 11.23
CA MET A 152 -31.61 2.93 10.38
C MET A 152 -31.21 1.54 9.84
N MET A 153 -31.40 0.45 10.58
CA MET A 153 -31.11 -0.88 10.02
C MET A 153 -32.09 -1.28 8.93
N ASP A 154 -33.37 -0.94 9.06
CA ASP A 154 -34.41 -1.21 8.06
C ASP A 154 -34.13 -0.49 6.73
N GLU A 155 -33.61 0.74 6.77
CA GLU A 155 -33.23 1.45 5.55
C GLU A 155 -32.04 0.77 4.83
N LEU A 156 -31.09 0.16 5.56
CA LEU A 156 -30.05 -0.65 4.91
C LEU A 156 -30.65 -1.89 4.24
N VAL A 157 -31.61 -2.57 4.89
CA VAL A 157 -32.32 -3.71 4.30
C VAL A 157 -33.06 -3.29 3.02
N ALA A 158 -33.69 -2.11 3.00
CA ALA A 158 -34.31 -1.58 1.80
C ALA A 158 -33.31 -1.35 0.65
N ILE A 159 -32.07 -0.91 0.94
CA ILE A 159 -31.01 -0.83 -0.08
C ILE A 159 -30.66 -2.21 -0.63
N LEU A 160 -30.61 -3.25 0.21
CA LEU A 160 -30.33 -4.62 -0.24
C LEU A 160 -31.38 -5.12 -1.24
N GLU A 161 -32.66 -4.86 -0.97
CA GLU A 161 -33.74 -5.33 -1.83
C GLU A 161 -33.74 -4.62 -3.19
N GLY A 162 -33.46 -3.31 -3.19
CA GLY A 162 -33.47 -2.49 -4.41
C GLY A 162 -32.22 -2.63 -5.29
N VAL A 163 -31.03 -2.74 -4.69
CA VAL A 163 -29.75 -2.74 -5.44
C VAL A 163 -29.07 -4.10 -5.50
N ARG A 164 -29.38 -5.01 -4.57
CA ARG A 164 -28.77 -6.34 -4.43
C ARG A 164 -27.24 -6.32 -4.53
N PRO A 165 -26.54 -5.64 -3.59
CA PRO A 165 -25.09 -5.58 -3.60
C PRO A 165 -24.46 -6.99 -3.61
N VAL A 166 -23.46 -7.21 -4.46
CA VAL A 166 -22.70 -8.48 -4.50
C VAL A 166 -21.78 -8.62 -3.29
N GLU A 167 -21.37 -7.49 -2.72
CA GLU A 167 -20.53 -7.43 -1.53
C GLU A 167 -21.10 -6.38 -0.57
N ILE A 168 -21.21 -6.77 0.70
CA ILE A 168 -21.50 -5.86 1.81
C ILE A 168 -20.32 -5.93 2.77
N LEU A 169 -19.61 -4.81 2.88
CA LEU A 169 -18.36 -4.71 3.62
C LEU A 169 -18.56 -3.86 4.87
N LEU A 170 -18.25 -4.43 6.03
CA LEU A 170 -18.23 -3.71 7.28
C LEU A 170 -16.89 -2.99 7.45
N VAL A 171 -16.94 -1.66 7.46
CA VAL A 171 -15.80 -0.80 7.75
C VAL A 171 -15.71 -0.60 9.26
N ALA A 172 -14.61 -1.04 9.85
CA ALA A 172 -14.38 -0.98 11.29
C ALA A 172 -13.04 -0.30 11.62
N ASP A 173 -13.06 0.53 12.65
CA ASP A 173 -11.87 1.21 13.17
C ASP A 173 -11.05 0.25 14.05
N ALA A 174 -9.80 0.00 13.67
CA ALA A 174 -8.91 -0.87 14.43
C ALA A 174 -8.64 -0.41 15.87
N MET A 175 -8.80 0.89 16.18
CA MET A 175 -8.58 1.43 17.51
C MET A 175 -9.71 1.10 18.50
N THR A 176 -10.92 0.79 18.01
CA THR A 176 -12.10 0.58 18.88
C THR A 176 -12.11 -0.75 19.63
N GLY A 177 -11.17 -1.66 19.35
CA GLY A 177 -10.90 -2.84 20.17
C GLY A 177 -12.11 -3.75 20.37
N GLN A 178 -12.47 -4.03 21.63
CA GLN A 178 -13.58 -4.94 21.98
C GLN A 178 -14.97 -4.38 21.61
N GLN A 179 -15.13 -3.06 21.53
CA GLN A 179 -16.42 -2.49 21.13
C GLN A 179 -16.74 -2.86 19.67
N ALA A 180 -15.74 -2.79 18.78
CA ALA A 180 -15.88 -3.15 17.37
C ALA A 180 -16.53 -4.53 17.17
N VAL A 181 -16.22 -5.47 18.06
CA VAL A 181 -16.76 -6.84 18.04
C VAL A 181 -18.28 -6.85 18.28
N ALA A 182 -18.77 -6.09 19.27
CA ALA A 182 -20.20 -6.02 19.57
C ALA A 182 -20.98 -5.36 18.42
N ILE A 183 -20.40 -4.30 17.85
CA ILE A 183 -20.93 -3.62 16.67
C ILE A 183 -21.03 -4.58 15.48
N ALA A 184 -19.98 -5.33 15.20
CA ALA A 184 -19.96 -6.26 14.09
C ALA A 184 -21.01 -7.37 14.23
N ARG A 185 -21.25 -7.87 15.44
CA ARG A 185 -22.35 -8.81 15.72
C ARG A 185 -23.72 -8.22 15.43
N GLY A 186 -23.94 -6.95 15.79
CA GLY A 186 -25.19 -6.25 15.49
C GLY A 186 -25.48 -6.15 14.00
N PHE A 187 -24.48 -5.75 13.21
CA PHE A 187 -24.62 -5.72 11.75
C PHE A 187 -24.78 -7.12 11.14
N LEU A 188 -24.01 -8.11 11.60
CA LEU A 188 -24.08 -9.49 11.11
C LEU A 188 -25.43 -10.16 11.36
N ALA A 189 -26.13 -9.78 12.44
CA ALA A 189 -27.46 -10.31 12.76
C ALA A 189 -28.56 -9.83 11.81
N ARG A 190 -28.35 -8.69 11.13
CA ARG A 190 -29.35 -8.04 10.28
C ARG A 190 -28.97 -8.05 8.80
N LEU A 191 -27.68 -8.07 8.48
CA LEU A 191 -27.17 -7.98 7.12
C LEU A 191 -26.24 -9.16 6.80
N PRO A 192 -26.33 -9.73 5.58
CA PRO A 192 -25.41 -10.74 5.09
C PRO A 192 -24.06 -10.11 4.72
N LEU A 193 -23.28 -9.76 5.75
CA LEU A 193 -21.94 -9.23 5.57
C LEU A 193 -21.04 -10.25 4.87
N SER A 194 -20.23 -9.78 3.92
CA SER A 194 -19.35 -10.61 3.08
C SER A 194 -17.86 -10.43 3.41
N GLY A 195 -17.50 -9.35 4.10
CA GLY A 195 -16.12 -9.10 4.52
C GLY A 195 -15.96 -7.86 5.38
N LEU A 196 -14.73 -7.68 5.86
CA LEU A 196 -14.32 -6.57 6.71
C LEU A 196 -13.29 -5.68 5.99
N ILE A 197 -13.38 -4.37 6.24
CA ILE A 197 -12.29 -3.42 5.97
C ILE A 197 -11.88 -2.80 7.31
N LEU A 198 -10.59 -2.90 7.64
CA LEU A 198 -10.05 -2.33 8.87
C LEU A 198 -9.35 -1.01 8.57
N THR A 199 -9.76 0.06 9.22
CA THR A 199 -9.18 1.40 9.05
C THR A 199 -8.25 1.76 10.22
N LYS A 200 -7.44 2.81 10.03
CA LYS A 200 -6.51 3.35 11.05
C LYS A 200 -5.50 2.32 11.57
N MET A 201 -5.03 1.46 10.67
CA MET A 201 -4.05 0.39 10.97
C MET A 201 -2.59 0.88 10.93
N ASP A 202 -2.40 2.18 10.76
CA ASP A 202 -1.14 2.92 10.88
C ASP A 202 -0.82 3.36 12.32
N GLY A 203 -1.81 3.35 13.21
CA GLY A 203 -1.61 3.64 14.63
C GLY A 203 -1.07 2.45 15.44
N ASP A 204 -0.81 2.69 16.72
CA ASP A 204 -0.32 1.69 17.70
C ASP A 204 -1.28 0.50 17.96
N ALA A 205 -2.42 0.45 17.27
CA ALA A 205 -3.35 -0.67 17.33
C ALA A 205 -2.76 -1.89 16.61
N ARG A 206 -1.86 -2.61 17.31
CA ARG A 206 -1.08 -3.79 16.88
C ARG A 206 -1.93 -5.04 16.55
N GLY A 207 -2.88 -4.92 15.62
CA GLY A 207 -3.61 -6.04 15.00
C GLY A 207 -4.59 -6.84 15.87
N GLY A 208 -4.64 -6.61 17.19
CA GLY A 208 -5.53 -7.34 18.11
C GLY A 208 -7.03 -7.18 17.80
N ALA A 209 -7.43 -6.01 17.27
CA ALA A 209 -8.79 -5.79 16.79
C ALA A 209 -9.11 -6.67 15.56
N ALA A 210 -8.17 -6.82 14.63
CA ALA A 210 -8.33 -7.67 13.45
C ALA A 210 -8.59 -9.14 13.84
N ILE A 211 -7.77 -9.65 14.76
CA ILE A 211 -7.90 -11.02 15.29
C ILE A 211 -9.24 -11.21 15.99
N SER A 212 -9.63 -10.25 16.84
CA SER A 212 -10.89 -10.33 17.60
C SER A 212 -12.11 -10.27 16.68
N MET A 213 -12.10 -9.36 15.71
CA MET A 213 -13.17 -9.20 14.73
C MET A 213 -13.36 -10.46 13.90
N ARG A 214 -12.27 -11.02 13.36
CA ARG A 214 -12.34 -12.24 12.56
C ARG A 214 -12.77 -13.45 13.40
N ALA A 215 -12.20 -13.64 14.58
CA ALA A 215 -12.53 -14.76 15.45
C ALA A 215 -14.02 -14.77 15.86
N VAL A 216 -14.64 -13.60 15.98
CA VAL A 216 -16.03 -13.49 16.42
C VAL A 216 -17.02 -13.46 15.28
N THR A 217 -16.71 -12.75 14.19
CA THR A 217 -17.62 -12.61 13.05
C THR A 217 -17.49 -13.76 12.04
N GLY A 218 -16.34 -14.44 12.00
CA GLY A 218 -16.01 -15.40 10.95
C GLY A 218 -15.76 -14.78 9.57
N LEU A 219 -15.94 -13.46 9.43
CA LEU A 219 -15.82 -12.76 8.16
C LEU A 219 -14.35 -12.59 7.75
N PRO A 220 -14.05 -12.74 6.45
CA PRO A 220 -12.70 -12.46 5.96
C PRO A 220 -12.42 -10.96 5.96
N ILE A 221 -11.19 -10.58 6.30
CA ILE A 221 -10.71 -9.21 6.12
C ILE A 221 -10.24 -9.10 4.66
N LYS A 222 -10.75 -8.11 3.93
CA LYS A 222 -10.42 -7.89 2.51
C LYS A 222 -9.38 -6.80 2.31
N PHE A 223 -9.47 -5.74 3.13
CA PHE A 223 -8.60 -4.57 3.02
C PHE A 223 -8.20 -4.00 4.37
N ILE A 224 -7.05 -3.32 4.36
CA ILE A 224 -6.49 -2.56 5.49
C ILE A 224 -6.22 -1.13 5.02
N GLY A 225 -6.75 -0.13 5.72
CA GLY A 225 -6.40 1.26 5.56
C GLY A 225 -5.21 1.65 6.43
N THR A 226 -4.10 2.06 5.81
CA THR A 226 -2.79 2.31 6.44
C THR A 226 -2.43 3.80 6.53
N GLY A 227 -3.43 4.68 6.61
CA GLY A 227 -3.22 6.13 6.71
C GLY A 227 -4.36 6.92 6.09
N GLU A 228 -4.22 8.24 5.96
CA GLU A 228 -5.28 9.12 5.42
C GLU A 228 -5.20 9.32 3.91
N ALA A 229 -4.00 9.20 3.33
CA ALA A 229 -3.74 9.39 1.90
C ALA A 229 -4.63 8.48 1.03
N ARG A 230 -4.93 8.91 -0.20
CA ARG A 230 -5.84 8.21 -1.12
C ARG A 230 -5.30 6.83 -1.56
N GLU A 231 -3.98 6.68 -1.51
CA GLU A 231 -3.23 5.46 -1.79
C GLU A 231 -3.20 4.49 -0.60
N ALA A 232 -3.54 4.95 0.60
CA ALA A 232 -3.37 4.20 1.84
C ALA A 232 -4.52 3.19 2.07
N LEU A 233 -4.72 2.31 1.09
CA LEU A 233 -5.57 1.13 1.15
C LEU A 233 -4.82 -0.06 0.54
N GLU A 234 -4.55 -1.06 1.36
CA GLU A 234 -3.83 -2.27 0.99
C GLU A 234 -4.78 -3.47 1.00
N SER A 235 -4.58 -4.41 0.07
CA SER A 235 -5.21 -5.72 0.16
C SER A 235 -4.72 -6.45 1.41
N PHE A 236 -5.62 -7.18 2.06
CA PHE A 236 -5.31 -7.87 3.31
C PHE A 236 -4.42 -9.09 3.05
N GLU A 237 -3.18 -9.01 3.51
CA GLU A 237 -2.24 -10.13 3.56
C GLU A 237 -1.97 -10.53 5.02
N PRO A 238 -2.43 -11.71 5.48
CA PRO A 238 -2.38 -12.12 6.88
C PRO A 238 -0.93 -12.26 7.38
N ASP A 239 -0.05 -12.82 6.56
CA ASP A 239 1.37 -13.00 6.88
C ASP A 239 2.04 -11.66 7.15
N ARG A 240 1.74 -10.65 6.31
CA ARG A 240 2.27 -9.30 6.43
C ARG A 240 1.83 -8.63 7.72
N LEU A 241 0.55 -8.78 8.08
CA LEU A 241 0.04 -8.23 9.32
C LEU A 241 0.64 -8.96 10.54
N ALA A 242 0.76 -10.28 10.50
CA ALA A 242 1.41 -11.06 11.55
C ALA A 242 2.88 -10.63 11.75
N SER A 243 3.65 -10.46 10.67
CA SER A 243 5.02 -9.97 10.74
C SER A 243 5.11 -8.54 11.28
N ARG A 244 4.17 -7.64 10.92
CA ARG A 244 4.10 -6.28 11.51
C ARG A 244 3.81 -6.32 13.01
N ILE A 245 2.90 -7.18 13.48
CA ILE A 245 2.61 -7.36 14.91
C ILE A 245 3.86 -7.81 15.68
N LEU A 246 4.67 -8.68 15.07
CA LEU A 246 5.93 -9.17 15.64
C LEU A 246 7.11 -8.20 15.53
N GLY A 247 6.93 -7.03 14.91
CA GLY A 247 8.01 -6.06 14.68
C GLY A 247 9.03 -6.49 13.63
N MET A 248 8.67 -7.46 12.77
CA MET A 248 9.52 -8.02 11.71
C MET A 248 9.10 -7.58 10.29
N GLY A 249 8.08 -6.72 10.18
CA GLY A 249 7.33 -6.44 8.94
C GLY A 249 7.99 -5.53 7.89
N ASP A 250 9.15 -4.97 8.18
CA ASP A 250 9.69 -3.87 7.36
C ASP A 250 10.53 -4.32 6.15
N VAL A 251 11.09 -5.54 6.15
CA VAL A 251 11.96 -6.00 5.06
C VAL A 251 11.16 -6.49 3.85
N VAL A 252 10.11 -7.29 4.07
CA VAL A 252 9.28 -7.86 2.98
C VAL A 252 8.46 -6.78 2.29
N THR A 253 7.90 -5.84 3.06
CA THR A 253 7.16 -4.68 2.54
C THR A 253 8.05 -3.81 1.65
N LEU A 254 9.33 -3.65 2.00
CA LEU A 254 10.31 -2.90 1.21
C LEU A 254 10.61 -3.59 -0.11
N ILE A 255 10.77 -4.92 -0.09
CA ILE A 255 11.03 -5.71 -1.29
C ILE A 255 9.82 -5.67 -2.24
N GLU A 256 8.60 -5.74 -1.72
CA GLU A 256 7.36 -5.69 -2.52
C GLU A 256 7.05 -4.27 -3.05
N LYS A 257 7.30 -3.21 -2.25
CA LYS A 257 7.20 -1.82 -2.72
C LYS A 257 8.28 -1.49 -3.74
N ALA A 258 9.49 -2.04 -3.57
CA ALA A 258 10.51 -1.99 -4.60
C ALA A 258 10.02 -2.72 -5.85
N GLN A 259 9.59 -3.98 -5.75
CA GLN A 259 9.10 -4.79 -6.87
C GLN A 259 7.92 -4.16 -7.62
N SER A 260 6.98 -3.52 -6.92
CA SER A 260 5.83 -2.82 -7.55
C SER A 260 6.19 -1.47 -8.16
N ALA A 261 7.26 -0.82 -7.72
CA ALA A 261 7.83 0.34 -8.37
C ALA A 261 8.77 -0.01 -9.54
N PHE A 262 9.23 -1.27 -9.62
CA PHE A 262 10.10 -1.78 -10.67
C PHE A 262 9.29 -2.50 -11.76
N ASP A 263 9.03 -1.81 -12.86
CA ASP A 263 8.55 -2.42 -14.10
C ASP A 263 9.49 -3.58 -14.51
N HIS A 264 9.01 -4.83 -14.43
CA HIS A 264 9.82 -6.02 -14.73
C HIS A 264 10.48 -5.96 -16.12
N SER A 265 9.82 -5.35 -17.10
CA SER A 265 10.33 -5.16 -18.47
C SER A 265 11.42 -4.08 -18.60
N GLN A 266 11.40 -3.06 -17.75
CA GLN A 266 12.44 -2.02 -17.72
C GLN A 266 13.69 -2.54 -17.00
N ALA A 267 13.50 -3.31 -15.91
CA ALA A 267 14.58 -3.89 -15.13
C ALA A 267 15.45 -4.86 -15.97
N GLU A 268 14.84 -5.70 -16.81
CA GLU A 268 15.55 -6.62 -17.69
C GLU A 268 16.38 -5.88 -18.75
N ARG A 269 15.79 -4.89 -19.44
CA ARG A 269 16.51 -4.06 -20.43
C ARG A 269 17.64 -3.26 -19.79
N GLN A 270 17.43 -2.78 -18.57
CA GLN A 270 18.46 -2.05 -17.82
C GLN A 270 19.56 -2.99 -17.35
N ALA A 271 19.23 -4.20 -16.89
CA ALA A 271 20.20 -5.24 -16.54
C ALA A 271 21.03 -5.70 -17.75
N GLU A 272 20.43 -5.86 -18.93
CA GLU A 272 21.13 -6.20 -20.17
C GLU A 272 22.11 -5.09 -20.60
N ARG A 273 21.70 -3.82 -20.55
CA ARG A 273 22.57 -2.67 -20.88
C ARG A 273 23.70 -2.49 -19.86
N LEU A 274 23.42 -2.76 -18.58
CA LEU A 274 24.43 -2.80 -17.52
C LEU A 274 25.43 -3.94 -17.73
N ALA A 275 24.97 -5.13 -18.16
CA ALA A 275 25.83 -6.27 -18.50
C ALA A 275 26.71 -6.00 -19.72
N GLN A 276 26.21 -5.22 -20.69
CA GLN A 276 26.97 -4.76 -21.87
C GLN A 276 27.95 -3.60 -21.58
N GLY A 277 27.96 -3.08 -20.35
CA GLY A 277 28.91 -2.04 -19.91
C GLY A 277 28.58 -0.63 -20.37
N GLU A 278 27.37 -0.40 -20.86
CA GLU A 278 26.85 0.90 -21.32
C GLU A 278 26.12 1.63 -20.18
N PHE A 279 26.85 2.01 -19.13
CA PHE A 279 26.33 2.88 -18.08
C PHE A 279 26.68 4.34 -18.40
N THR A 280 25.68 5.20 -18.60
CA THR A 280 25.82 6.63 -18.93
C THR A 280 25.36 7.54 -17.79
N LEU A 281 25.63 8.86 -17.88
CA LEU A 281 25.11 9.82 -16.90
C LEU A 281 23.58 9.96 -16.96
N GLU A 282 22.99 9.64 -18.11
CA GLU A 282 21.53 9.64 -18.29
C GLU A 282 20.89 8.53 -17.44
N ASP A 283 21.48 7.33 -17.46
CA ASP A 283 21.01 6.20 -16.64
C ASP A 283 21.19 6.50 -15.14
N LEU A 284 22.29 7.17 -14.75
CA LEU A 284 22.50 7.63 -13.38
C LEU A 284 21.41 8.60 -12.92
N ALA A 285 21.04 9.59 -13.75
CA ALA A 285 20.00 10.54 -13.40
C ALA A 285 18.61 9.88 -13.30
N GLU A 286 18.31 8.92 -14.16
CA GLU A 286 17.07 8.15 -14.11
C GLU A 286 16.96 7.34 -12.81
N GLN A 287 18.03 6.66 -12.41
CA GLN A 287 18.11 5.94 -11.14
C GLN A 287 17.90 6.86 -9.94
N LEU A 288 18.52 8.03 -9.94
CA LEU A 288 18.34 9.01 -8.86
C LEU A 288 16.90 9.55 -8.77
N ARG A 289 16.22 9.73 -9.91
CA ARG A 289 14.79 10.09 -9.93
C ARG A 289 13.91 9.00 -9.37
N GLN A 290 14.21 7.73 -9.67
CA GLN A 290 13.48 6.59 -9.13
C GLN A 290 13.62 6.53 -7.60
N VAL A 291 14.84 6.69 -7.07
CA VAL A 291 15.07 6.74 -5.61
C VAL A 291 14.31 7.89 -4.96
N ARG A 292 14.27 9.07 -5.59
CA ARG A 292 13.51 10.22 -5.09
C ARG A 292 11.99 9.98 -5.07
N LYS A 293 11.45 9.18 -6.01
CA LYS A 293 10.03 8.80 -6.03
C LYS A 293 9.65 7.87 -4.86
N LEU A 294 10.61 7.12 -4.31
CA LEU A 294 10.37 6.21 -3.18
C LEU A 294 10.21 6.96 -1.83
N GLY A 295 10.54 8.25 -1.77
CA GLY A 295 10.31 9.12 -0.62
C GLY A 295 11.59 9.68 0.01
N PRO A 296 11.49 10.40 1.13
CA PRO A 296 12.63 11.02 1.80
C PRO A 296 13.65 9.97 2.28
N ILE A 297 14.93 10.17 1.97
CA ILE A 297 16.02 9.24 2.29
C ILE A 297 16.10 8.95 3.79
N GLY A 298 15.76 9.93 4.64
CA GLY A 298 15.71 9.75 6.09
C GLY A 298 14.83 8.58 6.50
N LYS A 299 13.63 8.46 5.92
CA LYS A 299 12.72 7.34 6.19
C LYS A 299 13.25 6.01 5.67
N ILE A 300 14.06 6.01 4.61
CA ILE A 300 14.68 4.79 4.08
C ILE A 300 15.85 4.35 4.97
N LEU A 301 16.61 5.30 5.52
CA LEU A 301 17.72 5.04 6.46
C LEU A 301 17.22 4.55 7.82
N ASP A 302 16.11 5.09 8.31
CA ASP A 302 15.43 4.64 9.55
C ASP A 302 14.91 3.20 9.44
N LEU A 303 14.76 2.68 8.21
CA LEU A 303 14.32 1.32 7.90
C LEU A 303 15.47 0.33 7.66
N LEU A 304 16.74 0.76 7.71
CA LEU A 304 17.88 -0.13 7.63
C LEU A 304 18.18 -0.76 9.01
N PRO A 305 18.45 -2.08 9.07
CA PRO A 305 18.66 -2.76 10.34
C PRO A 305 19.83 -2.16 11.12
N VAL A 306 19.57 -1.88 12.40
CA VAL A 306 20.58 -1.45 13.38
C VAL A 306 21.60 -2.59 13.52
N GLY A 307 22.80 -2.38 12.97
CA GLY A 307 23.88 -3.38 12.94
C GLY A 307 24.91 -3.15 11.83
N VAL A 308 24.55 -2.41 10.78
CA VAL A 308 25.49 -1.86 9.79
C VAL A 308 25.89 -0.40 10.14
N GLY A 309 25.34 0.12 11.24
CA GLY A 309 25.38 1.54 11.66
C GLY A 309 26.73 2.10 12.10
N GLY A 310 27.78 1.28 12.16
CA GLY A 310 29.13 1.75 12.51
C GLY A 310 29.72 2.75 11.50
N MET A 311 29.18 2.82 10.27
CA MET A 311 29.63 3.77 9.23
C MET A 311 28.60 4.82 8.82
N THR A 312 27.35 4.76 9.31
CA THR A 312 26.27 5.70 8.92
C THR A 312 25.89 6.70 10.01
N SER A 313 26.49 6.60 11.20
CA SER A 313 26.29 7.48 12.36
C SER A 313 26.89 8.89 12.15
N GLY A 314 26.40 9.61 11.14
CA GLY A 314 26.87 10.97 10.81
C GLY A 314 26.40 11.54 9.46
N MET A 315 25.64 10.78 8.66
CA MET A 315 25.04 11.35 7.44
C MET A 315 23.71 12.03 7.77
N ASP A 316 23.71 13.36 7.70
CA ASP A 316 22.47 14.16 7.74
C ASP A 316 21.62 13.82 6.50
N ALA A 317 20.46 13.19 6.74
CA ALA A 317 19.53 12.78 5.69
C ALA A 317 19.07 13.95 4.82
N ASN A 318 18.94 15.15 5.39
CA ASN A 318 18.60 16.35 4.63
C ASN A 318 19.74 16.78 3.70
N LEU A 319 20.99 16.57 4.14
CA LEU A 319 22.17 16.84 3.33
C LEU A 319 22.27 15.85 2.16
N ALA A 320 21.93 14.57 2.38
CA ALA A 320 21.88 13.56 1.34
C ALA A 320 20.82 13.90 0.27
N GLU A 321 19.64 14.35 0.68
CA GLU A 321 18.56 14.74 -0.25
C GLU A 321 18.92 15.98 -1.08
N ARG A 322 19.52 17.01 -0.45
CA ARG A 322 20.04 18.19 -1.16
C ARG A 322 21.12 17.81 -2.18
N ASN A 323 21.98 16.86 -1.82
CA ASN A 323 23.01 16.36 -2.73
C ASN A 323 22.40 15.62 -3.92
N LEU A 324 21.35 14.82 -3.74
CA LEU A 324 20.65 14.16 -4.86
C LEU A 324 20.05 15.17 -5.84
N GLY A 325 19.36 16.20 -5.32
CA GLY A 325 18.81 17.27 -6.16
C GLY A 325 19.89 18.03 -6.94
N ARG A 326 21.07 18.21 -6.34
CA ARG A 326 22.23 18.84 -7.01
C ARG A 326 22.75 18.00 -8.18
N VAL A 327 22.87 16.68 -8.00
CA VAL A 327 23.29 15.77 -9.09
C VAL A 327 22.29 15.82 -10.23
N GLU A 328 20.99 15.78 -9.93
CA GLU A 328 19.93 15.86 -10.94
C GLU A 328 20.01 17.17 -11.74
N ALA A 329 20.16 18.31 -11.07
CA ALA A 329 20.29 19.62 -11.73
C ALA A 329 21.53 19.68 -12.64
N ILE A 330 22.68 19.15 -12.18
CA ILE A 330 23.93 19.09 -12.94
C ILE A 330 23.76 18.24 -14.21
N VAL A 331 23.21 17.03 -14.10
CA VAL A 331 23.00 16.15 -15.26
C VAL A 331 21.94 16.73 -16.20
N GLY A 332 20.89 17.33 -15.65
CA GLY A 332 19.85 18.04 -16.40
C GLY A 332 20.40 19.17 -17.28
N SER A 333 21.46 19.84 -16.82
CA SER A 333 22.13 20.94 -17.53
C SER A 333 23.14 20.50 -18.62
N MET A 334 23.31 19.19 -18.80
CA MET A 334 24.13 18.62 -19.88
C MET A 334 23.30 18.34 -21.14
N THR A 335 23.94 18.42 -22.29
CA THR A 335 23.38 17.94 -23.57
C THR A 335 23.38 16.42 -23.63
N VAL A 336 22.54 15.82 -24.49
CA VAL A 336 22.47 14.36 -24.69
C VAL A 336 23.85 13.77 -25.00
N LEU A 337 24.64 14.46 -25.83
CA LEU A 337 26.01 14.03 -26.17
C LEU A 337 26.91 13.98 -24.92
N GLU A 338 26.87 15.00 -24.07
CA GLU A 338 27.69 15.08 -22.86
C GLU A 338 27.25 14.05 -21.80
N ARG A 339 25.95 13.70 -21.73
CA ARG A 339 25.45 12.65 -20.83
C ARG A 339 25.93 11.26 -21.26
N ARG A 340 25.92 10.99 -22.57
CA ARG A 340 26.37 9.70 -23.13
C ARG A 340 27.89 9.57 -23.18
N ARG A 341 28.60 10.68 -23.41
CA ARG A 341 30.06 10.73 -23.49
C ARG A 341 30.63 11.84 -22.59
N PRO A 342 30.73 11.60 -21.27
CA PRO A 342 31.23 12.60 -20.33
C PRO A 342 32.69 13.02 -20.57
N GLU A 343 33.43 12.28 -21.40
CA GLU A 343 34.79 12.60 -21.82
C GLU A 343 34.87 13.92 -22.62
N VAL A 344 33.78 14.36 -23.27
CA VAL A 344 33.74 15.60 -24.07
C VAL A 344 33.64 16.87 -23.22
N LEU A 345 33.42 16.74 -21.90
CA LEU A 345 33.26 17.87 -20.97
C LEU A 345 34.60 18.56 -20.69
N ASN A 346 34.94 19.53 -21.54
CA ASN A 346 36.06 20.45 -21.31
C ASN A 346 35.71 21.55 -20.27
N ALA A 347 36.69 22.39 -19.92
CA ALA A 347 36.51 23.43 -18.91
C ALA A 347 35.39 24.43 -19.24
N SER A 348 35.21 24.77 -20.53
CA SER A 348 34.14 25.67 -20.98
C SER A 348 32.76 25.04 -20.79
N ARG A 349 32.58 23.78 -21.19
CA ARG A 349 31.33 23.03 -21.01
C ARG A 349 30.98 22.83 -19.53
N LYS A 350 31.98 22.55 -18.69
CA LYS A 350 31.76 22.45 -17.23
C LYS A 350 31.30 23.76 -16.61
N ARG A 351 31.83 24.90 -17.06
CA ARG A 351 31.35 26.23 -16.61
C ARG A 351 29.90 26.47 -17.03
N ARG A 352 29.53 26.11 -18.25
CA ARG A 352 28.14 26.20 -18.74
C ARG A 352 27.17 25.30 -17.94
N VAL A 353 27.58 24.08 -17.64
CA VAL A 353 26.77 23.15 -16.83
C VAL A 353 26.62 23.65 -15.39
N ALA A 354 27.70 24.16 -14.80
CA ALA A 354 27.68 24.77 -13.47
C ALA A 354 26.71 25.96 -13.41
N SER A 355 26.81 26.90 -14.37
CA SER A 355 25.89 28.04 -14.44
C SER A 355 24.44 27.63 -14.69
N GLY A 356 24.19 26.63 -15.54
CA GLY A 356 22.85 26.15 -15.85
C GLY A 356 22.17 25.39 -14.69
N SER A 357 22.96 24.80 -13.80
CA SER A 357 22.47 24.05 -12.63
C SER A 357 22.47 24.85 -11.33
N GLY A 358 22.98 26.09 -11.34
CA GLY A 358 23.18 26.88 -10.13
C GLY A 358 24.24 26.30 -9.19
N THR A 359 25.22 25.57 -9.72
CA THR A 359 26.28 24.89 -8.95
C THR A 359 27.67 25.40 -9.33
N THR A 360 28.70 24.90 -8.67
CA THR A 360 30.09 25.24 -8.98
C THR A 360 30.73 24.22 -9.92
N VAL A 361 31.81 24.61 -10.60
CA VAL A 361 32.62 23.66 -11.41
C VAL A 361 33.20 22.53 -10.54
N GLN A 362 33.41 22.77 -9.24
CA GLN A 362 33.88 21.75 -8.30
C GLN A 362 32.81 20.67 -8.08
N ASP A 363 31.55 21.07 -7.93
CA ASP A 363 30.41 20.15 -7.82
C ASP A 363 30.28 19.29 -9.08
N VAL A 364 30.37 19.90 -10.27
CA VAL A 364 30.35 19.17 -11.55
C VAL A 364 31.49 18.15 -11.62
N ASN A 365 32.70 18.52 -11.18
CA ASN A 365 33.82 17.58 -11.13
C ASN A 365 33.61 16.45 -10.12
N GLN A 366 32.95 16.71 -8.99
CA GLN A 366 32.61 15.70 -8.00
C GLN A 366 31.63 14.66 -8.56
N VAL A 367 30.57 15.10 -9.24
CA VAL A 367 29.63 14.20 -9.92
C VAL A 367 30.34 13.34 -10.97
N LEU A 368 31.23 13.94 -11.76
CA LEU A 368 32.01 13.19 -12.75
C LEU A 368 32.97 12.16 -12.13
N ARG A 369 33.53 12.44 -10.94
CA ARG A 369 34.33 11.46 -10.20
C ARG A 369 33.48 10.29 -9.71
N GLN A 370 32.35 10.58 -9.06
CA GLN A 370 31.40 9.58 -8.57
C GLN A 370 30.89 8.68 -9.71
N TYR A 371 30.54 9.27 -10.85
CA TYR A 371 30.16 8.51 -12.04
C TYR A 371 31.27 7.58 -12.54
N ARG A 372 32.53 8.02 -12.56
CA ARG A 372 33.66 7.17 -12.98
C ARG A 372 33.90 6.01 -12.00
N GLU A 373 33.75 6.25 -10.70
CA GLU A 373 33.85 5.22 -9.66
C GLU A 373 32.74 4.18 -9.82
N MET A 374 31.50 4.61 -9.99
CA MET A 374 30.36 3.72 -10.27
C MET A 374 30.58 2.93 -11.56
N ARG A 375 30.99 3.59 -12.65
CA ARG A 375 31.30 2.92 -13.93
C ARG A 375 32.43 1.89 -13.78
N ARG A 376 33.43 2.14 -12.91
CA ARG A 376 34.50 1.18 -12.61
C ARG A 376 33.97 -0.03 -11.85
N LEU A 377 33.13 0.18 -10.84
CA LEU A 377 32.46 -0.91 -10.10
C LEU A 377 31.58 -1.75 -11.01
N PHE A 378 30.74 -1.13 -11.85
CA PHE A 378 29.89 -1.85 -12.80
C PHE A 378 30.70 -2.68 -13.81
N LYS A 379 31.82 -2.17 -14.31
CA LYS A 379 32.73 -2.97 -15.16
C LYS A 379 33.35 -4.16 -14.44
N GLN A 380 33.58 -4.08 -13.12
CA GLN A 380 34.09 -5.19 -12.33
C GLN A 380 33.01 -6.25 -12.07
N PHE A 381 31.76 -5.83 -11.86
CA PHE A 381 30.62 -6.73 -11.71
C PHE A 381 30.23 -7.41 -13.04
N GLY A 382 30.19 -6.66 -14.15
CA GLY A 382 29.91 -7.20 -15.49
C GLY A 382 30.95 -8.23 -15.95
N LYS A 383 32.22 -8.07 -15.56
CA LYS A 383 33.28 -9.07 -15.85
C LYS A 383 33.19 -10.34 -15.01
N ARG A 384 32.48 -10.35 -13.88
CA ARG A 384 32.18 -11.56 -13.09
C ARG A 384 30.84 -12.20 -13.46
N GLY A 385 30.03 -11.54 -14.29
CA GLY A 385 28.68 -11.95 -14.66
C GLY A 385 28.56 -13.03 -15.75
N SER A 386 29.66 -13.56 -16.29
CA SER A 386 29.63 -14.69 -17.25
C SER A 386 30.29 -15.98 -16.75
N GLY A 387 30.69 -16.04 -15.47
CA GLY A 387 31.23 -17.28 -14.89
C GLY A 387 31.69 -17.12 -13.45
N GLY A 388 30.83 -17.52 -12.50
CA GLY A 388 31.22 -17.66 -11.10
C GLY A 388 30.20 -17.16 -10.09
N LEU A 389 29.03 -17.81 -10.01
CA LEU A 389 28.28 -17.86 -8.76
C LEU A 389 29.04 -18.82 -7.80
N PRO A 390 29.23 -18.48 -6.52
CA PRO A 390 29.77 -19.42 -5.53
C PRO A 390 28.92 -20.70 -5.49
N PRO A 391 29.51 -21.89 -5.31
CA PRO A 391 28.77 -23.14 -5.27
C PRO A 391 27.94 -23.19 -3.97
N GLY A 392 26.64 -22.93 -4.09
CA GLY A 392 25.71 -22.98 -2.96
C GLY A 392 24.25 -22.67 -3.29
N LEU A 393 23.95 -22.05 -4.45
CA LEU A 393 22.58 -21.67 -4.83
C LEU A 393 22.12 -22.32 -6.15
N ARG A 394 22.52 -23.57 -6.38
CA ARG A 394 21.88 -24.46 -7.38
C ARG A 394 21.21 -25.62 -6.65
N ARG A 395 20.06 -25.34 -6.04
CA ARG A 395 18.94 -26.26 -5.73
C ARG A 395 18.11 -25.61 -4.62
N ILE A 396 16.94 -25.09 -4.97
CA ILE A 396 15.60 -25.63 -4.67
C ILE A 396 14.64 -24.94 -5.63
#